data_AF-A0A2M7DAQ3-F1
#
_entry.id   AF-A0A2M7DAQ3-F1
#
_cell.length_a   1.000
_cell.length_b   1.000
_cell.length_c   1.000
_cell.angle_alpha   90.00
_cell.angle_beta   90.00
_cell.angle_gamma   90.00
#
_symmetry.space_group_name_H-M   'P 1'
#
loop_
_entity.id
_entity.type
_entity.pdbx_description
1 polymer ?
#
loop_
_entity_poly.entity_id
_entity_poly.type
_entity_poly.pdbx_seq_one_letter_code
_entity_poly.pdbx_strand_id
1 'polypeptide(L)' 'MTKKQQFLLEHNKLSPLNLQATISLLSRFRIEKTSLFKDNDWPIDKLRRPFILWLTSLTADEKENINEKEI' A
#
# COMPACT_ATOMS: atom_id res chain seq x y z
N MET A 1 4.80 -11.84 11.86
CA MET A 1 4.65 -10.81 10.81
C MET A 1 3.58 -11.29 9.83
N THR A 2 2.55 -10.48 9.56
CA THR A 2 1.51 -10.85 8.58
C THR A 2 2.03 -10.69 7.14
N LYS A 3 1.42 -11.36 6.16
CA LYS A 3 1.78 -11.19 4.73
C LYS A 3 1.75 -9.72 4.29
N LYS A 4 0.78 -8.95 4.81
CA LYS A 4 0.66 -7.51 4.60
C LYS A 4 1.87 -6.74 5.16
N GLN A 5 2.31 -7.05 6.38
CA GLN A 5 3.49 -6.44 6.99
C GLN A 5 4.78 -6.79 6.24
N GLN A 6 4.91 -8.03 5.76
CA GLN A 6 6.04 -8.45 4.93
C GLN A 6 6.06 -7.69 3.60
N PHE A 7 4.91 -7.58 2.92
CA PHE A 7 4.79 -6.77 1.70
C PHE A 7 5.20 -5.31 1.95
N LEU A 8 4.77 -4.71 3.07
CA LEU A 8 5.13 -3.35 3.42
C LEU A 8 6.64 -3.17 3.57
N LEU A 9 7.29 -4.09 4.29
CA LEU A 9 8.73 -4.04 4.55
C LEU A 9 9.51 -4.13 3.24
N GLU A 10 9.17 -5.09 2.37
CA GLU A 10 9.83 -5.27 1.09
C GLU A 10 9.57 -4.09 0.14
N HIS A 11 8.33 -3.59 0.07
CA HIS A 11 8.00 -2.41 -0.72
C HIS A 11 8.81 -1.20 -0.25
N ASN A 12 8.82 -0.89 1.05
CA ASN A 12 9.52 0.29 1.59
C ASN A 12 11.05 0.18 1.42
N LYS A 13 11.63 -1.01 1.61
CA LYS A 13 13.06 -1.27 1.39
C LYS A 13 13.49 -0.97 -0.04
N LEU A 14 12.62 -1.26 -1.01
CA LEU A 14 12.90 -1.10 -2.44
C LEU A 14 12.42 0.24 -3.00
N SER A 15 11.84 1.12 -2.18
CA SER A 15 11.22 2.37 -2.62
C SER A 15 11.96 3.59 -2.07
N PRO A 16 12.06 4.68 -2.86
CA PRO A 16 12.55 5.95 -2.36
C PRO A 16 11.61 6.50 -1.25
N LEU A 17 12.13 7.42 -0.43
CA LEU A 17 11.40 7.97 0.73
C LEU A 17 9.99 8.48 0.39
N ASN A 18 9.83 9.16 -0.75
CA ASN A 18 8.55 9.71 -1.21
C ASN A 18 7.51 8.65 -1.67
N LEU A 19 7.93 7.39 -1.81
CA LEU A 19 7.07 6.25 -2.17
C LEU A 19 7.03 5.18 -1.07
N GLN A 20 7.63 5.44 0.08
CA GLN A 20 7.39 4.59 1.25
C GLN A 20 5.94 4.74 1.69
N ALA A 21 5.37 3.63 2.13
CA ALA A 21 3.97 3.53 2.50
C ALA A 21 3.83 3.18 3.98
N THR A 22 2.59 3.28 4.46
CA THR A 22 2.14 2.89 5.80
C THR A 22 1.20 1.69 5.71
N ILE A 23 0.90 1.08 6.86
CA ILE A 23 -0.13 0.03 6.96
C ILE A 23 -1.50 0.56 6.51
N SER A 24 -1.82 1.82 6.80
CA SER A 24 -3.08 2.49 6.45
C SER A 24 -3.26 2.65 4.94
N LEU A 25 -2.20 3.06 4.24
CA LEU A 25 -2.18 3.12 2.77
C LEU A 25 -2.41 1.73 2.15
N LEU A 26 -1.80 0.67 2.71
CA LEU A 26 -2.07 -0.69 2.27
C LEU A 26 -3.51 -1.14 2.57
N SER A 27 -4.07 -0.79 3.73
CA SER A 27 -5.48 -1.07 4.05
C SER A 27 -6.39 -0.43 3.01
N ARG A 28 -6.14 0.84 2.71
CA ARG A 28 -6.94 1.61 1.77
C ARG A 28 -6.84 1.07 0.35
N PHE A 29 -5.63 0.77 -0.11
CA PHE A 29 -5.39 0.14 -1.40
C PHE A 29 -6.19 -1.16 -1.55
N ARG A 30 -6.22 -1.99 -0.50
CA ARG A 30 -6.98 -3.25 -0.53
C ARG A 30 -8.48 -3.03 -0.64
N ILE A 31 -9.03 -2.01 0.04
CA ILE A 31 -10.46 -1.66 -0.02
C ILE A 31 -10.82 -1.13 -1.42
N GLU A 32 -9.97 -0.30 -2.02
CA GLU A 32 -10.27 0.32 -3.31
C GLU A 32 -10.00 -0.59 -4.51
N LYS A 33 -9.04 -1.50 -4.38
CA LYS A 33 -8.60 -2.41 -5.45
C LYS A 33 -8.84 -3.87 -5.09
N THR A 34 -9.96 -4.17 -4.43
CA THR A 34 -10.32 -5.53 -3.99
C THR A 34 -10.18 -6.58 -5.09
N SER A 35 -10.52 -6.25 -6.33
CA SER A 35 -10.42 -7.15 -7.49
C SER A 35 -9.00 -7.63 -7.83
N LEU A 36 -7.97 -6.93 -7.37
CA LEU A 36 -6.57 -7.34 -7.55
C LEU A 36 -6.14 -8.43 -6.55
N PHE A 37 -6.93 -8.65 -5.49
CA PHE A 37 -6.62 -9.60 -4.44
C PHE A 37 -7.41 -10.88 -4.66
N LYS A 38 -6.69 -12.01 -4.75
CA LYS A 38 -7.27 -13.33 -4.54
C LYS A 38 -7.05 -13.67 -3.07
N ASP A 39 -8.13 -13.71 -2.30
CA ASP A 39 -8.13 -13.97 -0.85
C ASP A 39 -7.33 -12.95 -0.01
N ASN A 40 -6.68 -13.43 1.06
CA ASN A 40 -5.85 -12.67 1.99
C ASN A 40 -4.36 -12.61 1.58
N ASP A 41 -4.05 -12.87 0.30
CA ASP A 41 -2.66 -12.93 -0.17
C ASP A 41 -2.08 -11.56 -0.52
N TRP A 42 -0.76 -11.41 -0.38
CA TRP A 42 -0.03 -10.17 -0.68
C TRP A 42 1.23 -10.43 -1.54
N PRO A 43 1.09 -10.99 -2.76
CA PRO A 43 2.22 -11.30 -3.61
C PRO A 43 2.95 -10.04 -4.10
N ILE A 44 4.21 -9.88 -3.72
CA ILE A 44 5.03 -8.70 -4.05
C ILE A 44 5.14 -8.47 -5.56
N ASP A 45 5.41 -9.52 -6.33
CA ASP A 45 5.65 -9.43 -7.77
C ASP A 45 4.41 -8.99 -8.57
N LYS A 46 3.22 -9.23 -8.01
CA LYS A 46 1.95 -8.91 -8.67
C LYS A 46 1.36 -7.59 -8.19
N LEU A 47 1.47 -7.30 -6.89
CA LEU A 47 0.79 -6.15 -6.29
C LEU A 47 1.66 -4.89 -6.24
N ARG A 48 2.99 -5.00 -6.24
CA ARG A 48 3.87 -3.83 -6.05
C ARG A 48 3.67 -2.78 -7.13
N ARG A 49 3.61 -3.18 -8.41
CA ARG A 49 3.43 -2.22 -9.51
C ARG A 49 2.04 -1.56 -9.49
N PRO A 50 0.92 -2.31 -9.37
CA PRO A 50 -0.39 -1.70 -9.14
C PRO A 50 -0.44 -0.78 -7.91
N PHE A 51 0.22 -1.17 -6.83
CA PHE A 51 0.28 -0.38 -5.61
C PHE A 51 1.02 0.94 -5.82
N ILE A 52 2.20 0.93 -6.46
CA ILE A 52 2.93 2.16 -6.80
C ILE A 52 2.08 3.07 -7.68
N LEU A 53 1.44 2.53 -8.71
CA LEU A 53 0.59 3.31 -9.62
C LEU A 53 -0.53 4.01 -8.85
N TRP A 54 -1.23 3.27 -7.97
CA TRP A 54 -2.26 3.83 -7.10
C TRP A 54 -1.70 4.86 -6.10
N LEU A 55 -0.56 4.57 -5.48
CA LEU A 55 0.07 5.48 -4.52
C LEU A 55 0.50 6.80 -5.18
N THR A 56 0.93 6.75 -6.44
CA THR A 56 1.30 7.94 -7.21
C THR A 56 0.11 8.70 -7.77
N SER A 57 -1.08 8.09 -7.84
CA SER A 57 -2.30 8.80 -8.25
C SER A 57 -2.93 9.63 -7.13
N LEU A 58 -2.55 9.38 -5.86
CA LEU A 58 -3.04 10.14 -4.72
C LEU A 58 -2.35 11.51 -4.63
N THR A 59 -3.15 12.54 -4.36
CA THR A 59 -2.68 13.86 -3.95
C THR A 59 -2.02 13.82 -2.56
N ALA A 60 -1.31 14.88 -2.19
CA ALA A 60 -0.70 14.99 -0.86
C ALA A 60 -1.77 14.93 0.25
N ASP A 61 -2.84 15.71 0.08
CA ASP A 61 -3.96 15.78 1.03
C ASP A 61 -4.64 14.41 1.20
N GLU A 62 -4.84 13.65 0.12
CA GLU A 62 -5.42 12.30 0.22
C GLU A 62 -4.51 11.34 1.00
N LYS A 63 -3.19 11.44 0.81
CA LYS A 63 -2.23 10.60 1.56
C LYS A 63 -2.24 10.93 3.05
N GLU A 64 -2.29 12.22 3.39
CA GLU A 64 -2.37 12.70 4.77
C GLU A 64 -3.66 12.22 5.44
N ASN A 65 -4.81 12.45 4.81
CA ASN A 65 -6.12 12.00 5.28
C ASN A 65 -6.24 10.48 5.50
N ILE A 66 -5.52 9.66 4.72
CA ILE A 66 -5.50 8.20 4.90
C ILE A 66 -4.63 7.80 6.09
N ASN A 67 -3.56 8.54 6.36
CA ASN A 67 -2.66 8.28 7.47
C ASN A 67 -3.20 8.78 8.82
N GLU A 68 -3.98 9.87 8.83
CA GLU A 68 -4.57 10.45 10.05
C GLU A 68 -5.70 9.61 10.66
N LYS A 69 -6.30 8.69 9.91
CA LYS A 69 -7.43 7.85 10.39
C LYS A 69 -7.03 6.71 11.36
N GLU A 70 -5.84 6.75 11.95
CA GLU A 70 -5.38 5.82 13.00
C GLU A 70 -5.16 6.49 14.38
N ILE A 71 -5.90 7.56 14.70
CA ILE A 71 -6.05 8.07 16.08
C ILE A 71 -7.45 7.77 16.61
#